data_AF-A0A8T3S1B1-F1
#
_entry.id   AF-A0A8T3S1B1-F1
#
_cell.length_a   1.000
_cell.length_b   1.000
_cell.length_c   1.000
_cell.angle_alpha   90.00
_cell.angle_beta   90.00
_cell.angle_gamma   90.00
#
_symmetry.space_group_name_H-M   'P 1'
#
loop_
_entity.id
_entity.type
_entity.pdbx_description
1 polymer ?
#
loop_
_entity_poly.entity_id
_entity_poly.type
_entity_poly.pdbx_seq_one_letter_code
_entity_poly.pdbx_strand_id
1 'polypeptide(L)'
;MTALARTRNESLVALRGLGRSALIGSTAAMAAGLLAGGIGSRIAMSLVAVADPSATGLLTANDNRVGEMSTVGSLFLALTATLVSAFHGGVLYIASGRLLPGSTVVRGLMFGAALLCVFGTGIIDPTNRDFVRFASPAWDIGLFSGLFLVFGLVASGVAAAMERRLPAADAEMGLPLALAGVGLIALWVVIAVLVLADGDPYLVAVFGGAIAVSTLAHLRPGRLASGIGCAFLAGISAVGGIELVRAIVDIVSRDARFS
;
A
#
# COMPACT_ATOMS: atom_id res chain seq x y z
N MET A 1 7.05 37.96 22.98
CA MET A 1 6.69 36.53 22.85
C MET A 1 7.77 35.69 23.51
N THR A 2 7.43 34.90 24.52
CA THR A 2 8.37 34.04 25.25
C THR A 2 8.75 32.81 24.41
N ALA A 3 9.96 32.27 24.59
CA ALA A 3 10.44 31.09 23.85
C ALA A 3 9.46 29.90 23.89
N LEU A 4 8.72 29.75 25.00
CA LEU A 4 7.67 28.73 25.17
C LEU A 4 6.47 28.91 24.23
N ALA A 5 6.09 30.14 23.90
CA ALA A 5 4.98 30.40 22.97
C ALA A 5 5.35 30.00 21.53
N ARG A 6 6.64 30.15 21.17
CA ARG A 6 7.18 29.76 19.86
C ARG A 6 7.21 28.23 19.70
N THR A 7 7.76 27.51 20.68
CA THR A 7 7.84 26.04 20.64
C THR A 7 6.47 25.39 20.60
N ARG A 8 5.48 25.92 21.34
CA ARG A 8 4.09 25.42 21.30
C ARG A 8 3.47 25.56 19.91
N ASN A 9 3.71 26.68 19.23
CA ASN A 9 3.16 26.91 17.90
C ASN A 9 3.81 25.98 16.86
N GLU A 10 5.13 25.80 16.92
CA GLU A 10 5.87 24.88 16.05
C GLU A 10 5.37 23.43 16.18
N SER A 11 5.14 22.94 17.41
CA SER A 11 4.59 21.60 17.65
C SER A 11 3.17 21.43 17.11
N LEU A 12 2.30 22.45 17.24
CA LEU A 12 0.93 22.39 16.72
C LEU A 12 0.90 22.36 15.19
N VAL A 13 1.75 23.15 14.53
CA VAL A 13 1.89 23.13 13.07
C VAL A 13 2.41 21.77 12.59
N ALA A 14 3.38 21.19 13.29
CA ALA A 14 3.88 19.85 12.98
C ALA A 14 2.81 18.75 13.13
N LEU A 15 2.07 18.77 14.25
CA LEU A 15 0.97 17.82 14.50
C LEU A 15 -0.15 17.95 13.46
N ARG A 16 -0.50 19.18 13.08
CA ARG A 16 -1.46 19.47 12.00
C ARG A 16 -0.95 18.91 10.66
N GLY A 17 0.32 19.15 10.32
CA GLY A 17 0.94 18.63 9.11
C GLY A 17 0.93 17.10 9.05
N LEU A 18 1.23 16.44 10.17
CA LEU A 18 1.16 14.98 10.31
C LEU A 18 -0.27 14.48 10.15
N GLY A 19 -1.23 15.08 10.86
CA GLY A 19 -2.64 14.69 10.77
C GLY A 19 -3.22 14.84 9.36
N ARG A 20 -2.87 15.92 8.66
CA ARG A 20 -3.24 16.12 7.24
C ARG A 20 -2.64 15.04 6.35
N SER A 21 -1.36 14.72 6.54
CA SER A 21 -0.67 13.69 5.74
C SER A 21 -1.24 12.29 6.01
N ALA A 22 -1.50 11.97 7.29
CA ALA A 22 -2.21 10.77 7.74
C ALA A 22 -3.56 10.62 7.04
N LEU A 23 -4.36 11.67 7.04
CA LEU A 23 -5.66 11.68 6.38
C LEU A 23 -5.55 11.45 4.88
N ILE A 24 -4.71 12.23 4.19
CA ILE A 24 -4.54 12.11 2.73
C ILE A 24 -4.05 10.71 2.35
N GLY A 25 -3.00 10.22 3.02
CA GLY A 25 -2.42 8.91 2.77
C GLY A 25 -3.42 7.78 3.03
N SER A 26 -4.12 7.83 4.17
CA SER A 26 -5.14 6.82 4.52
C SER A 26 -6.27 6.80 3.49
N THR A 27 -6.86 7.95 3.18
CA THR A 27 -7.99 8.02 2.24
C THR A 27 -7.58 7.59 0.83
N ALA A 28 -6.40 8.01 0.37
CA ALA A 28 -5.85 7.57 -0.90
C ALA A 28 -5.64 6.05 -0.95
N ALA A 29 -5.05 5.48 0.10
CA ALA A 29 -4.80 4.05 0.19
C ALA A 29 -6.09 3.22 0.38
N MET A 30 -7.09 3.76 1.10
CA MET A 30 -8.43 3.17 1.20
C MET A 30 -9.10 3.09 -0.17
N ALA A 31 -9.11 4.20 -0.92
CA ALA A 31 -9.70 4.23 -2.26
C ALA A 31 -8.98 3.26 -3.21
N ALA A 32 -7.65 3.23 -3.16
CA ALA A 32 -6.85 2.29 -3.94
C ALA A 32 -7.09 0.83 -3.53
N GLY A 33 -7.19 0.55 -2.23
CA GLY A 33 -7.50 -0.78 -1.71
C GLY A 33 -8.88 -1.26 -2.13
N LEU A 34 -9.88 -0.39 -2.07
CA LEU A 34 -11.23 -0.67 -2.55
C LEU A 34 -11.24 -1.02 -4.04
N LEU A 35 -10.61 -0.18 -4.87
CA LEU A 35 -10.67 -0.31 -6.31
C LEU A 35 -9.76 -1.42 -6.84
N ALA A 36 -8.49 -1.46 -6.44
CA ALA A 36 -7.53 -2.45 -6.93
C ALA A 36 -7.62 -3.77 -6.15
N GLY A 37 -7.58 -3.70 -4.82
CA GLY A 37 -7.60 -4.88 -3.96
C GLY A 37 -8.98 -5.53 -3.82
N GLY A 38 -10.06 -4.74 -3.85
CA GLY A 38 -11.44 -5.24 -3.75
C GLY A 38 -12.05 -5.58 -5.10
N ILE A 39 -12.36 -4.57 -5.91
CA ILE A 39 -13.03 -4.75 -7.22
C ILE A 39 -12.06 -5.36 -8.24
N GLY A 40 -10.84 -4.85 -8.31
CA GLY A 40 -9.83 -5.26 -9.28
C GLY A 40 -9.43 -6.73 -9.13
N SER A 41 -9.31 -7.23 -7.91
CA SER A 41 -9.03 -8.65 -7.65
C SER A 41 -10.18 -9.56 -8.11
N ARG A 42 -11.44 -9.14 -7.96
CA ARG A 42 -12.61 -9.87 -8.51
C ARG A 42 -12.56 -9.90 -10.03
N ILE A 43 -12.25 -8.78 -10.67
CA ILE A 43 -12.08 -8.71 -12.12
C ILE A 43 -10.94 -9.63 -12.57
N ALA A 44 -9.80 -9.61 -11.87
CA ALA A 44 -8.67 -10.48 -12.17
C ALA A 44 -9.09 -11.97 -12.11
N MET A 45 -9.76 -12.38 -11.03
CA MET A 45 -10.27 -13.75 -10.89
C MET A 45 -11.28 -14.13 -12.00
N SER A 46 -12.14 -13.20 -12.42
CA SER A 46 -13.04 -13.42 -13.56
C SER A 46 -12.28 -13.58 -14.87
N LEU A 47 -11.20 -12.81 -15.08
CA LEU A 47 -10.35 -12.94 -16.27
C LEU A 47 -9.58 -14.26 -16.28
N VAL A 48 -9.15 -14.75 -15.12
CA VAL A 48 -8.58 -16.10 -14.99
C VAL A 48 -9.59 -17.17 -15.40
N ALA A 49 -10.85 -17.08 -14.93
CA ALA A 49 -11.91 -18.02 -15.32
C ALA A 49 -12.22 -18.00 -16.82
N VAL A 50 -12.08 -16.84 -17.47
CA VAL A 50 -12.24 -16.72 -18.94
C VAL A 50 -11.06 -17.37 -19.68
N ALA A 51 -9.84 -17.20 -19.17
CA ALA A 51 -8.65 -17.79 -19.75
C ALA A 51 -8.60 -19.32 -19.56
N ASP A 52 -9.13 -19.81 -18.45
CA ASP A 52 -9.24 -21.23 -18.13
C ASP A 52 -10.66 -21.57 -17.63
N PRO A 53 -11.57 -21.95 -18.54
CA PRO A 53 -12.94 -22.30 -18.19
C PRO A 53 -13.03 -23.46 -17.19
N SER A 54 -12.03 -24.35 -17.16
CA SER A 54 -12.00 -25.50 -16.24
C SER A 54 -11.77 -25.08 -14.78
N ALA A 55 -11.24 -23.87 -14.56
CA ALA A 55 -11.05 -23.28 -13.24
C ALA A 55 -12.35 -22.72 -12.64
N THR A 56 -13.41 -22.56 -13.44
CA THR A 56 -14.66 -21.92 -12.99
C THR A 56 -15.32 -22.69 -11.86
N GLY A 57 -15.66 -21.98 -10.77
CA GLY A 57 -16.32 -22.55 -9.59
C GLY A 57 -15.39 -23.24 -8.60
N LEU A 58 -14.09 -23.38 -8.92
CA LEU A 58 -13.08 -23.85 -7.97
C LEU A 58 -12.83 -22.82 -6.87
N LEU A 59 -12.45 -23.31 -5.70
CA LEU A 59 -12.02 -22.46 -4.59
C LEU A 59 -10.54 -22.11 -4.74
N THR A 60 -10.23 -20.82 -4.62
CA THR A 60 -8.87 -20.30 -4.39
C THR A 60 -8.36 -20.72 -3.02
N ALA A 61 -7.08 -20.55 -2.75
CA ALA A 61 -6.49 -20.74 -1.41
C ALA A 61 -7.15 -19.88 -0.31
N ASN A 62 -7.80 -18.78 -0.69
CA ASN A 62 -8.51 -17.86 0.21
C ASN A 62 -10.04 -18.11 0.24
N ASP A 63 -10.50 -19.32 -0.07
CA ASP A 63 -11.91 -19.73 -0.07
C ASP A 63 -12.85 -18.89 -0.96
N ASN A 64 -12.30 -18.14 -1.91
CA ASN A 64 -13.08 -17.45 -2.94
C ASN A 64 -13.34 -18.37 -4.13
N ARG A 65 -14.54 -18.31 -4.70
CA ARG A 65 -14.87 -19.06 -5.93
C ARG A 65 -14.39 -18.30 -7.16
N VAL A 66 -13.60 -18.97 -8.00
CA VAL A 66 -13.13 -18.44 -9.29
C VAL A 66 -14.30 -18.28 -10.26
N GLY A 67 -14.40 -17.11 -10.90
CA GLY A 67 -15.47 -16.79 -11.84
C GLY A 67 -16.82 -16.38 -11.23
N GLU A 68 -16.97 -16.45 -9.90
CA GLU A 68 -18.21 -16.08 -9.21
C GLU A 68 -18.06 -14.77 -8.44
N MET A 69 -18.93 -13.79 -8.76
CA MET A 69 -19.05 -12.55 -8.00
C MET A 69 -20.19 -12.67 -6.99
N SER A 70 -19.91 -13.23 -5.83
CA SER A 70 -20.86 -13.17 -4.72
C SER A 70 -20.87 -11.77 -4.11
N THR A 71 -22.06 -11.21 -3.84
CA THR A 71 -22.18 -9.87 -3.25
C THR A 71 -21.51 -9.80 -1.89
N VAL A 72 -21.70 -10.85 -1.05
CA VAL A 72 -21.13 -10.93 0.29
C VAL A 72 -19.61 -11.04 0.23
N GLY A 73 -19.07 -11.94 -0.61
CA GLY A 73 -17.63 -12.10 -0.75
C GLY A 73 -16.97 -10.87 -1.36
N SER A 74 -17.64 -10.18 -2.28
CA SER A 74 -17.13 -8.95 -2.88
C SER A 74 -17.12 -7.80 -1.88
N LEU A 75 -18.17 -7.66 -1.06
CA LEU A 75 -18.22 -6.66 0.01
C LEU A 75 -17.16 -6.94 1.07
N PHE A 76 -17.02 -8.19 1.50
CA PHE A 76 -16.00 -8.58 2.47
C PHE A 76 -14.59 -8.27 1.95
N LEU A 77 -14.30 -8.64 0.70
CA LEU A 77 -12.99 -8.38 0.09
C LEU A 77 -12.73 -6.88 -0.08
N ALA A 78 -13.74 -6.13 -0.52
CA ALA A 78 -13.69 -4.68 -0.63
C ALA A 78 -13.38 -4.01 0.71
N LEU A 79 -14.08 -4.39 1.78
CA LEU A 79 -13.87 -3.83 3.12
C LEU A 79 -12.50 -4.21 3.67
N THR A 80 -12.12 -5.49 3.59
CA THR A 80 -10.82 -5.96 4.08
C THR A 80 -9.68 -5.32 3.32
N ALA A 81 -9.74 -5.28 1.99
CA ALA A 81 -8.72 -4.61 1.17
C ALA A 81 -8.64 -3.11 1.48
N THR A 82 -9.78 -2.44 1.68
CA THR A 82 -9.82 -1.02 2.07
C THR A 82 -9.12 -0.79 3.41
N LEU A 83 -9.45 -1.58 4.43
CA LEU A 83 -8.92 -1.42 5.79
C LEU A 83 -7.43 -1.77 5.86
N VAL A 84 -7.03 -2.91 5.27
CA VAL A 84 -5.63 -3.34 5.21
C VAL A 84 -4.80 -2.29 4.46
N SER A 85 -5.30 -1.82 3.32
CA SER A 85 -4.59 -0.80 2.52
C SER A 85 -4.51 0.55 3.21
N ALA A 86 -5.53 0.95 3.98
CA ALA A 86 -5.50 2.20 4.76
C ALA A 86 -4.25 2.29 5.63
N PHE A 87 -3.85 1.17 6.24
CA PHE A 87 -2.64 1.08 7.03
C PHE A 87 -1.39 0.95 6.15
N HIS A 88 -1.30 -0.11 5.34
CA HIS A 88 -0.10 -0.44 4.57
C HIS A 88 0.26 0.65 3.57
N GLY A 89 -0.70 1.02 2.73
CA GLY A 89 -0.54 2.06 1.72
C GLY A 89 -0.49 3.45 2.32
N GLY A 90 -1.20 3.72 3.42
CA GLY A 90 -1.21 5.04 4.06
C GLY A 90 0.14 5.41 4.68
N VAL A 91 0.75 4.48 5.43
CA VAL A 91 2.08 4.67 6.05
C VAL A 91 3.15 4.85 4.96
N LEU A 92 3.16 3.98 3.94
CA LEU A 92 4.14 4.07 2.86
C LEU A 92 3.91 5.29 1.96
N TYR A 93 2.66 5.71 1.74
CA TYR A 93 2.38 6.94 1.00
C TYR A 93 2.93 8.15 1.72
N ILE A 94 2.86 8.22 3.05
CA ILE A 94 3.45 9.34 3.80
C ILE A 94 4.96 9.32 3.74
N ALA A 95 5.55 8.13 3.84
CA ALA A 95 7.00 7.98 3.70
C ALA A 95 7.46 8.40 2.30
N SER A 96 6.72 8.03 1.25
CA SER A 96 7.11 8.20 -0.16
C SER A 96 6.60 9.46 -0.86
N GLY A 97 5.52 10.07 -0.36
CA GLY A 97 4.72 11.04 -1.11
C GLY A 97 5.50 12.26 -1.55
N ARG A 98 6.48 12.70 -0.74
CA ARG A 98 7.37 13.83 -1.07
C ARG A 98 8.67 13.42 -1.74
N LEU A 99 8.95 12.12 -1.84
CA LEU A 99 10.22 11.57 -2.30
C LEU A 99 10.21 11.23 -3.79
N LEU A 100 9.05 10.83 -4.31
CA LEU A 100 8.91 10.41 -5.69
C LEU A 100 8.80 11.64 -6.62
N PRO A 101 9.76 11.85 -7.55
CA PRO A 101 9.71 12.96 -8.49
C PRO A 101 8.69 12.70 -9.61
N GLY A 102 8.31 13.76 -10.32
CA GLY A 102 7.56 13.67 -11.57
C GLY A 102 6.06 13.96 -11.45
N SER A 103 5.33 13.64 -12.53
CA SER A 103 3.88 13.83 -12.60
C SER A 103 3.13 12.86 -11.68
N THR A 104 1.86 13.13 -11.40
CA THR A 104 0.99 12.23 -10.61
C THR A 104 0.98 10.79 -11.14
N VAL A 105 1.00 10.61 -12.46
CA VAL A 105 1.03 9.28 -13.09
C VAL A 105 2.36 8.58 -12.81
N VAL A 106 3.49 9.26 -13.02
CA VAL A 106 4.82 8.69 -12.78
C VAL A 106 4.99 8.32 -11.30
N ARG A 107 4.59 9.22 -10.38
CA ARG A 107 4.60 8.95 -8.94
C ARG A 107 3.72 7.73 -8.59
N GLY A 108 2.54 7.64 -9.18
CA GLY A 108 1.64 6.50 -8.98
C GLY A 108 2.24 5.18 -9.44
N LEU A 109 2.85 5.14 -10.63
CA LEU A 109 3.52 3.94 -11.14
C LEU A 109 4.72 3.54 -10.28
N MET A 110 5.57 4.49 -9.89
CA MET A 110 6.70 4.23 -9.00
C MET A 110 6.24 3.70 -7.64
N PHE A 111 5.18 4.28 -7.08
CA PHE A 111 4.62 3.85 -5.80
C PHE A 111 4.01 2.45 -5.91
N GLY A 112 3.25 2.17 -6.97
CA GLY A 112 2.69 0.84 -7.24
C GLY A 112 3.77 -0.22 -7.43
N ALA A 113 4.83 0.10 -8.18
CA ALA A 113 5.97 -0.79 -8.36
C ALA A 113 6.72 -1.04 -7.03
N ALA A 114 6.91 -0.01 -6.21
CA ALA A 114 7.52 -0.16 -4.88
C ALA A 114 6.67 -1.06 -3.98
N LEU A 115 5.33 -0.91 -3.99
CA LEU A 115 4.42 -1.79 -3.26
C LEU A 115 4.47 -3.23 -3.77
N LEU A 116 4.51 -3.42 -5.10
CA LEU A 116 4.68 -4.74 -5.71
C LEU A 116 5.98 -5.38 -5.23
N CYS A 117 7.09 -4.65 -5.22
CA CYS A 117 8.35 -5.20 -4.71
C CYS A 117 8.25 -5.53 -3.21
N VAL A 118 7.65 -4.66 -2.39
CA VAL A 118 7.64 -4.84 -0.93
C VAL A 118 6.69 -5.93 -0.47
N PHE A 119 5.50 -6.03 -1.08
CA PHE A 119 4.41 -6.92 -0.64
C PHE A 119 3.99 -7.95 -1.68
N GLY A 120 4.58 -7.93 -2.87
CA GLY A 120 4.17 -8.80 -3.97
C GLY A 120 4.26 -10.28 -3.62
N THR A 121 5.25 -10.69 -2.84
CA THR A 121 5.42 -12.09 -2.39
C THR A 121 4.30 -12.59 -1.49
N GLY A 122 3.56 -11.70 -0.81
CA GLY A 122 2.38 -12.08 -0.04
C GLY A 122 1.19 -12.48 -0.92
N ILE A 123 1.21 -12.13 -2.20
CA ILE A 123 0.19 -12.50 -3.18
C ILE A 123 0.75 -13.51 -4.19
N ILE A 124 1.93 -13.24 -4.75
CA ILE A 124 2.67 -14.06 -5.72
C ILE A 124 3.62 -14.95 -4.93
N ASP A 125 3.05 -16.02 -4.38
CA ASP A 125 3.75 -16.99 -3.52
C ASP A 125 3.92 -18.32 -4.27
N PRO A 126 5.14 -18.87 -4.38
CA PRO A 126 5.39 -20.15 -5.03
C PRO A 126 4.76 -21.36 -4.31
N THR A 127 4.33 -21.19 -3.06
CA THR A 127 3.59 -22.20 -2.30
C THR A 127 2.08 -22.11 -2.51
N ASN A 128 1.59 -21.00 -3.08
CA ASN A 128 0.18 -20.84 -3.38
C ASN A 128 -0.21 -21.73 -4.56
N ARG A 129 -1.08 -22.70 -4.28
CA ARG A 129 -1.55 -23.70 -5.25
C ARG A 129 -2.33 -23.08 -6.40
N ASP A 130 -2.86 -21.87 -6.22
CA ASP A 130 -3.64 -21.17 -7.24
C ASP A 130 -2.82 -20.92 -8.51
N PHE A 131 -1.56 -20.50 -8.39
CA PHE A 131 -0.66 -20.26 -9.54
C PHE A 131 -0.22 -21.52 -10.29
N VAL A 132 -0.42 -22.70 -9.69
CA VAL A 132 -0.12 -23.99 -10.33
C VAL A 132 -1.38 -24.61 -10.93
N ARG A 133 -2.57 -24.23 -10.41
CA ARG A 133 -3.83 -24.90 -10.73
C ARG A 133 -4.63 -24.18 -11.81
N PHE A 134 -4.45 -22.88 -11.98
CA PHE A 134 -5.24 -22.06 -12.89
C PHE A 134 -4.37 -21.55 -14.05
N ALA A 135 -4.95 -21.53 -15.26
CA ALA A 135 -4.41 -20.87 -16.45
C ALA A 135 -2.87 -20.99 -16.66
N SER A 136 -2.27 -20.04 -17.39
CA SER A 136 -0.81 -19.92 -17.47
C SER A 136 -0.32 -19.08 -16.29
N PRO A 137 0.68 -19.53 -15.51
CA PRO A 137 1.17 -18.76 -14.36
C PRO A 137 1.63 -17.34 -14.71
N ALA A 138 2.14 -17.14 -15.93
CA ALA A 138 2.54 -15.82 -16.42
C ALA A 138 1.36 -14.85 -16.52
N TRP A 139 0.17 -15.34 -16.88
CA TRP A 139 -1.06 -14.54 -16.97
C TRP A 139 -1.50 -14.08 -15.58
N ASP A 140 -1.56 -15.00 -14.63
CA ASP A 140 -1.97 -14.71 -13.25
C ASP A 140 -1.00 -13.75 -12.57
N ILE A 141 0.31 -14.00 -12.69
CA ILE A 141 1.35 -13.08 -12.19
C ILE A 141 1.17 -11.69 -12.80
N GLY A 142 0.91 -11.60 -14.10
CA GLY A 142 0.68 -10.34 -14.80
C GLY A 142 -0.55 -9.59 -14.28
N LEU A 143 -1.69 -10.26 -14.13
CA LEU A 143 -2.91 -9.68 -13.60
C LEU A 143 -2.73 -9.15 -12.17
N PHE A 144 -2.21 -9.99 -11.27
CA PHE A 144 -2.04 -9.61 -9.87
C PHE A 144 -0.95 -8.55 -9.68
N SER A 145 0.13 -8.60 -10.45
CA SER A 145 1.13 -7.51 -10.47
C SER A 145 0.53 -6.19 -10.98
N GLY A 146 -0.33 -6.26 -12.00
CA GLY A 146 -1.04 -5.12 -12.54
C GLY A 146 -1.92 -4.40 -11.50
N LEU A 147 -2.51 -5.14 -10.56
CA LEU A 147 -3.31 -4.54 -9.48
C LEU A 147 -2.49 -3.60 -8.59
N PHE A 148 -1.22 -3.89 -8.33
CA PHE A 148 -0.35 -2.99 -7.57
C PHE A 148 -0.07 -1.68 -8.32
N LEU A 149 0.07 -1.73 -9.64
CA LEU A 149 0.24 -0.53 -10.46
C LEU A 149 -1.04 0.32 -10.48
N VAL A 150 -2.21 -0.33 -10.64
CA VAL A 150 -3.51 0.33 -10.56
C VAL A 150 -3.70 0.97 -9.17
N PHE A 151 -3.33 0.25 -8.10
CA PHE A 151 -3.34 0.77 -6.74
C PHE A 151 -2.52 2.06 -6.65
N GLY A 152 -1.29 2.05 -7.15
CA GLY A 152 -0.41 3.21 -7.11
C GLY A 152 -0.96 4.42 -7.87
N LEU A 153 -1.52 4.19 -9.05
CA LEU A 153 -2.18 5.23 -9.86
C LEU A 153 -3.39 5.85 -9.15
N VAL A 154 -4.27 5.02 -8.59
CA VAL A 154 -5.45 5.48 -7.85
C VAL A 154 -5.02 6.26 -6.61
N ALA A 155 -4.11 5.70 -5.81
CA ALA A 155 -3.63 6.33 -4.58
C ALA A 155 -3.01 7.71 -4.88
N SER A 156 -2.11 7.80 -5.88
CA SER A 156 -1.49 9.07 -6.24
C SER A 156 -2.50 10.08 -6.79
N GLY A 157 -3.46 9.64 -7.61
CA GLY A 157 -4.52 10.49 -8.14
C GLY A 157 -5.42 11.07 -7.05
N VAL A 158 -5.90 10.22 -6.13
CA VAL A 158 -6.73 10.64 -4.99
C VAL A 158 -5.95 11.56 -4.07
N ALA A 159 -4.70 11.23 -3.75
CA ALA A 159 -3.88 12.06 -2.89
C ALA A 159 -3.61 13.44 -3.51
N ALA A 160 -3.27 13.51 -4.80
CA ALA A 160 -3.09 14.79 -5.50
C ALA A 160 -4.40 15.60 -5.60
N ALA A 161 -5.57 14.94 -5.67
CA ALA A 161 -6.86 15.61 -5.59
C ALA A 161 -7.13 16.18 -4.19
N MET A 162 -6.83 15.43 -3.13
CA MET A 162 -6.99 15.88 -1.75
C MET A 162 -6.00 16.99 -1.37
N GLU A 163 -4.74 16.88 -1.80
CA GLU A 163 -3.71 17.91 -1.58
C GLU A 163 -4.12 19.28 -2.13
N ARG A 164 -4.85 19.30 -3.25
CA ARG A 164 -5.40 20.53 -3.86
C ARG A 164 -6.63 21.08 -3.15
N ARG A 165 -7.39 20.24 -2.45
CA ARG A 165 -8.66 20.61 -1.79
C ARG A 165 -8.48 20.94 -0.32
N LEU A 166 -7.51 20.34 0.35
CA LEU A 166 -7.28 20.51 1.78
C LEU A 166 -6.36 21.71 2.04
N PRO A 167 -6.73 22.60 2.98
CA PRO A 167 -5.88 23.73 3.39
C PRO A 167 -4.46 23.29 3.74
N ALA A 168 -3.51 24.19 3.55
CA ALA A 168 -2.14 23.99 4.01
C ALA A 168 -2.10 23.86 5.55
N ALA A 169 -1.06 23.21 6.09
CA ALA A 169 -0.98 22.87 7.51
C ALA A 169 -0.81 24.09 8.44
N ASP A 170 -0.39 25.21 7.88
CA ASP A 170 -0.25 26.53 8.51
C ASP A 170 -1.59 27.29 8.59
N ALA A 171 -2.57 26.95 7.75
CA ALA A 171 -3.93 27.43 7.87
C ALA A 171 -4.63 26.77 9.08
N GLU A 172 -5.60 27.47 9.66
CA GLU A 172 -6.43 26.90 10.73
C GLU A 172 -7.23 25.70 10.23
N MET A 173 -6.63 24.52 10.38
CA MET A 173 -7.33 23.27 10.17
C MET A 173 -8.42 23.15 11.23
N GLY A 174 -9.67 22.96 10.80
CA GLY A 174 -10.77 22.75 11.73
C GLY A 174 -10.46 21.61 12.70
N LEU A 175 -10.72 21.83 13.98
CA LEU A 175 -10.54 20.86 15.06
C LEU A 175 -10.95 19.40 14.70
N PRO A 176 -12.11 19.13 14.06
CA PRO A 176 -12.48 17.77 13.69
C PRO A 176 -11.49 17.09 12.72
N LEU A 177 -10.90 17.83 11.79
CA LEU A 177 -9.94 17.28 10.83
C LEU A 177 -8.61 16.92 11.50
N ALA A 178 -8.17 17.76 12.45
CA ALA A 178 -6.99 17.48 13.26
C ALA A 178 -7.20 16.23 14.14
N LEU A 179 -8.37 16.10 14.78
CA LEU A 179 -8.72 14.93 15.59
C LEU A 179 -8.79 13.65 14.75
N ALA A 180 -9.36 13.71 13.54
CA ALA A 180 -9.39 12.56 12.63
C ALA A 180 -7.97 12.10 12.24
N GLY A 181 -7.07 13.03 11.92
CA GLY A 181 -5.68 12.73 11.63
C GLY A 181 -4.94 12.09 12.81
N VAL A 182 -5.15 12.60 14.03
CA VAL A 182 -4.56 12.02 15.25
C VAL A 182 -5.12 10.63 15.53
N GLY A 183 -6.44 10.44 15.37
CA GLY A 183 -7.09 9.14 15.52
C GLY A 183 -6.53 8.09 14.56
N LEU A 184 -6.28 8.47 13.30
CA LEU A 184 -5.64 7.59 12.32
C LEU A 184 -4.21 7.22 12.71
N ILE A 185 -3.43 8.18 13.19
CA ILE A 185 -2.06 7.91 13.67
C ILE A 185 -2.10 6.95 14.86
N ALA A 186 -3.00 7.16 15.82
CA ALA A 186 -3.14 6.28 16.97
C ALA A 186 -3.53 4.85 16.53
N LEU A 187 -4.48 4.72 15.61
CA LEU A 187 -4.86 3.45 15.02
C LEU A 187 -3.67 2.75 14.34
N TRP A 188 -2.86 3.50 13.59
CA TRP A 188 -1.66 2.96 12.96
C TRP A 188 -0.62 2.49 13.96
N VAL A 189 -0.42 3.21 15.06
CA VAL A 189 0.49 2.77 16.13
C VAL A 189 0.02 1.45 16.72
N VAL A 190 -1.30 1.30 16.96
CA VAL A 190 -1.86 0.03 17.45
C VAL A 190 -1.62 -1.10 16.44
N ILE A 191 -1.92 -0.89 15.16
CA ILE A 191 -1.71 -1.91 14.12
C ILE A 191 -0.22 -2.25 14.00
N ALA A 192 0.66 -1.25 14.03
CA ALA A 192 2.11 -1.47 14.01
C ALA A 192 2.54 -2.33 15.20
N VAL A 193 2.09 -2.04 16.42
CA VAL A 193 2.40 -2.86 17.60
C VAL A 193 1.91 -4.30 17.44
N LEU A 194 0.73 -4.51 16.87
CA LEU A 194 0.20 -5.86 16.60
C LEU A 194 1.05 -6.60 15.56
N VAL A 195 1.46 -5.92 14.48
CA VAL A 195 2.37 -6.50 13.46
C VAL A 195 3.75 -6.80 14.06
N LEU A 196 4.27 -5.91 14.90
CA LEU A 196 5.54 -6.12 15.60
C LEU A 196 5.48 -7.30 16.57
N ALA A 197 4.32 -7.56 17.17
CA ALA A 197 4.12 -8.69 18.07
C ALA A 197 4.10 -10.05 17.35
N ASP A 198 3.75 -10.07 16.07
CA ASP A 198 3.82 -11.26 15.21
C ASP A 198 5.27 -11.72 14.96
N GLY A 199 6.23 -10.78 15.09
CA GLY A 199 7.66 -11.09 15.09
C GLY A 199 8.30 -11.23 13.71
N ASP A 200 7.58 -10.97 12.62
CA ASP A 200 8.16 -10.94 11.27
C ASP A 200 9.17 -9.78 11.16
N PRO A 201 10.49 -10.05 11.08
CA PRO A 201 11.51 -9.02 11.09
C PRO A 201 11.45 -8.12 9.85
N TYR A 202 10.93 -8.61 8.72
CA TYR A 202 10.78 -7.83 7.51
C TYR A 202 9.65 -6.81 7.64
N LEU A 203 8.49 -7.22 8.14
CA LEU A 203 7.38 -6.29 8.40
C LEU A 203 7.75 -5.26 9.46
N VAL A 204 8.47 -5.67 10.51
CA VAL A 204 9.05 -4.77 11.52
C VAL A 204 9.91 -3.69 10.87
N ALA A 205 10.82 -4.08 9.96
CA ALA A 205 11.70 -3.15 9.26
C ALA A 205 10.93 -2.19 8.33
N VAL A 206 9.95 -2.70 7.59
CA VAL A 206 9.12 -1.92 6.65
C VAL A 206 8.30 -0.87 7.41
N PHE A 207 7.52 -1.28 8.43
CA PHE A 207 6.65 -0.36 9.15
C PHE A 207 7.42 0.55 10.10
N GLY A 208 8.35 -0.01 10.89
CA GLY A 208 9.18 0.76 11.81
C GLY A 208 10.02 1.80 11.07
N GLY A 209 10.64 1.41 9.96
CA GLY A 209 11.42 2.30 9.12
C GLY A 209 10.57 3.38 8.44
N ALA A 210 9.40 3.03 7.89
CA ALA A 210 8.51 4.00 7.25
C ALA A 210 7.98 5.04 8.24
N ILE A 211 7.64 4.64 9.46
CA ILE A 211 7.26 5.55 10.55
C ILE A 211 8.45 6.45 10.91
N ALA A 212 9.63 5.89 11.14
CA ALA A 212 10.82 6.65 11.50
C ALA A 212 11.21 7.70 10.44
N VAL A 213 11.20 7.30 9.16
CA VAL A 213 11.44 8.19 8.01
C VAL A 213 10.39 9.29 7.94
N SER A 214 9.11 8.93 8.11
CA SER A 214 8.00 9.89 8.07
C SER A 214 8.12 10.93 9.20
N THR A 215 8.42 10.49 10.42
CA THR A 215 8.66 11.37 11.57
C THR A 215 9.86 12.28 11.32
N LEU A 216 10.98 11.73 10.85
CA LEU A 216 12.19 12.51 10.55
C LEU A 216 11.94 13.56 9.47
N ALA A 217 11.21 13.21 8.40
CA ALA A 217 10.86 14.13 7.32
C ALA A 217 9.96 15.30 7.77
N HIS A 218 9.14 15.09 8.80
CA HIS A 218 8.33 16.17 9.39
C HIS A 218 9.12 17.02 10.39
N LEU A 219 10.02 16.42 11.17
CA LEU A 219 10.81 17.13 12.18
C LEU A 219 11.97 17.94 11.57
N ARG A 220 12.57 17.47 10.48
CA ARG A 220 13.72 18.10 9.83
C ARG A 220 13.51 18.16 8.31
N PRO A 221 12.63 19.03 7.82
CA PRO A 221 12.44 19.20 6.38
C PRO A 221 13.76 19.64 5.73
N GLY A 222 14.27 18.85 4.78
CA GLY A 222 15.52 19.15 4.10
C GLY A 222 16.01 17.99 3.22
N ARG A 223 17.03 18.27 2.40
CA ARG A 223 17.62 17.29 1.45
C ARG A 223 18.07 15.99 2.13
N LEU A 224 18.55 16.07 3.37
CA LEU A 224 18.99 14.90 4.13
C LEU A 224 17.83 13.95 4.45
N ALA A 225 16.71 14.47 4.97
CA ALA A 225 15.54 13.65 5.30
C ALA A 225 14.94 13.01 4.03
N SER A 226 14.92 13.75 2.92
CA SER A 226 14.54 13.19 1.62
C SER A 226 15.49 12.08 1.16
N GLY A 227 16.80 12.30 1.28
CA GLY A 227 17.80 11.29 0.94
C GLY A 227 17.66 10.00 1.75
N ILE A 228 17.45 10.13 3.07
CA ILE A 228 17.21 8.99 3.98
C ILE A 228 15.95 8.23 3.57
N GLY A 229 14.85 8.94 3.31
CA GLY A 229 13.61 8.30 2.91
C GLY A 229 13.72 7.59 1.56
N CYS A 230 14.41 8.20 0.58
CA CYS A 230 14.64 7.57 -0.71
C CYS A 230 15.50 6.32 -0.57
N ALA A 231 16.58 6.39 0.21
CA ALA A 231 17.45 5.25 0.48
C ALA A 231 16.71 4.12 1.19
N PHE A 232 15.85 4.45 2.17
CA PHE A 232 15.01 3.48 2.86
C PHE A 232 14.05 2.77 1.90
N LEU A 233 13.27 3.52 1.12
CA LEU A 233 12.34 2.95 0.14
C LEU A 233 13.05 2.09 -0.90
N ALA A 234 14.18 2.58 -1.44
CA ALA A 234 14.98 1.82 -2.39
C ALA A 234 15.51 0.52 -1.76
N GLY A 235 15.97 0.57 -0.51
CA GLY A 235 16.45 -0.60 0.23
C GLY A 235 15.38 -1.66 0.42
N ILE A 236 14.21 -1.29 0.96
CA ILE A 236 13.12 -2.27 1.19
C ILE A 236 12.57 -2.81 -0.14
N SER A 237 12.44 -1.97 -1.17
CA SER A 237 11.98 -2.41 -2.49
C SER A 237 13.01 -3.30 -3.18
N ALA A 238 14.32 -3.08 -3.00
CA ALA A 238 15.34 -3.97 -3.55
C ALA A 238 15.28 -5.36 -2.91
N VAL A 239 15.18 -5.43 -1.57
CA VAL A 239 15.06 -6.71 -0.85
C VAL A 239 13.80 -7.45 -1.29
N GLY A 240 12.63 -6.82 -1.18
CA GLY A 240 11.37 -7.45 -1.57
C GLY A 240 11.31 -7.78 -3.06
N GLY A 241 11.90 -6.95 -3.93
CA GLY A 241 11.98 -7.19 -5.37
C GLY A 241 12.81 -8.42 -5.73
N ILE A 242 13.92 -8.67 -5.02
CA ILE A 242 14.71 -9.89 -5.19
C ILE A 242 13.88 -11.13 -4.83
N GLU A 243 13.17 -11.09 -3.69
CA GLU A 243 12.32 -12.20 -3.27
C GLU A 243 11.15 -12.42 -4.24
N LEU A 244 10.55 -11.35 -4.76
CA LEU A 244 9.50 -11.43 -5.77
C LEU A 244 10.00 -12.09 -7.07
N VAL A 245 11.18 -11.70 -7.56
CA VAL A 245 11.76 -12.31 -8.76
C VAL A 245 12.05 -13.79 -8.54
N ARG A 246 12.57 -14.17 -7.36
CA ARG A 246 12.79 -15.58 -7.00
C ARG A 246 11.48 -16.36 -6.98
N ALA A 247 10.43 -15.81 -6.38
CA ALA A 247 9.09 -16.40 -6.36
C ALA A 247 8.55 -16.63 -7.79
N ILE A 248 8.65 -15.63 -8.66
CA ILE A 248 8.22 -15.74 -10.06
C ILE A 248 9.01 -16.83 -10.81
N VAL A 249 10.34 -16.87 -10.65
CA VAL A 249 11.19 -17.88 -11.30
C VAL A 249 10.81 -19.28 -10.83
N ASP A 250 10.57 -19.48 -9.52
CA ASP A 250 10.17 -20.78 -8.98
C ASP A 250 8.81 -21.22 -9.56
N ILE A 251 7.81 -20.33 -9.56
CA ILE A 251 6.48 -20.61 -10.14
C ILE A 251 6.61 -21.05 -11.61
N VAL A 252 7.30 -20.26 -12.44
CA VAL A 252 7.45 -20.54 -13.87
C VAL A 252 8.26 -21.82 -14.12
N SER A 253 9.29 -22.09 -13.31
CA SER A 253 10.10 -23.31 -13.45
C SER A 253 9.36 -24.60 -13.08
N ARG A 254 8.32 -24.52 -12.24
CA ARG A 254 7.47 -25.66 -11.88
C ARG A 254 6.51 -26.00 -13.02
N ASP A 255 5.93 -24.99 -13.66
CA ASP A 255 5.01 -25.15 -14.80
C ASP A 255 5.68 -25.86 -15.99
N ALA A 256 6.92 -25.46 -16.32
CA ALA A 256 7.71 -26.09 -17.37
C ALA A 256 8.02 -27.59 -17.14
N ARG A 257 7.80 -28.12 -15.93
CA ARG A 257 8.00 -29.55 -15.62
C ARG A 257 6.75 -30.41 -15.80
N PHE A 258 5.58 -29.79 -15.96
CA PHE A 258 4.29 -30.48 -16.09
C PHE A 258 3.64 -30.32 -17.47
N SER A 259 4.29 -29.58 -18.38
CA SER A 259 3.94 -29.48 -19.80
C SER A 259 4.77 -30.46 -20.64
#